data_AF-A0A3S1DRC8-F1
#
_entry.id   AF-A0A3S1DRC8-F1
#
_cell.length_a   1.000
_cell.length_b   1.000
_cell.length_c   1.000
_cell.angle_alpha   90.00
_cell.angle_beta   90.00
_cell.angle_gamma   90.00
#
_symmetry.space_group_name_H-M   'P 1'
#
loop_
_entity.id
_entity.type
_entity.pdbx_description
1 polymer ?
#
loop_
_entity_poly.entity_id
_entity_poly.type
_entity_poly.pdbx_seq_one_letter_code
_entity_poly.pdbx_strand_id
1 'polypeptide(L)'
;MKFTYKLNNMGWVDVYLQIGNTEMYFYPSYLSEPLVDLVRSIELLLPECSSEDEVRNVVQFDWDSEPAIHNWVIERISEEKVRIKIVLYKDGIKTIPGELVLLEECELKQMIYEVVNSMEVLLKNHGIIGYRKQWCAQDFPISSYLQLKYYLLNNCGFPIKINNPNEWIERIETSINKELELMKKSLV
;
A
#
# COMPACT_ATOMS: atom_id res chain seq x y z
N MET A 1 -5.38 -12.74 -6.98
CA MET A 1 -6.16 -11.66 -6.34
C MET A 1 -6.36 -10.51 -7.31
N LYS A 2 -7.31 -9.64 -7.04
CA LYS A 2 -7.56 -8.40 -7.78
C LYS A 2 -7.80 -7.27 -6.80
N PHE A 3 -7.20 -6.10 -7.04
CA PHE A 3 -7.38 -4.92 -6.20
C PHE A 3 -7.55 -3.67 -7.07
N THR A 4 -8.53 -2.83 -6.74
CA THR A 4 -8.65 -1.51 -7.38
C THR A 4 -8.94 -0.42 -6.36
N TYR A 5 -8.36 0.75 -6.58
CA TYR A 5 -8.46 1.95 -5.77
C TYR A 5 -8.80 3.13 -6.68
N LYS A 6 -10.03 3.65 -6.61
CA LYS A 6 -10.53 4.70 -7.51
C LYS A 6 -11.04 5.90 -6.75
N LEU A 7 -10.47 7.07 -7.01
CA LEU A 7 -11.02 8.33 -6.51
C LEU A 7 -12.20 8.76 -7.38
N ASN A 8 -13.41 8.59 -6.88
CA ASN A 8 -14.65 8.98 -7.57
C ASN A 8 -15.31 10.21 -6.97
N ASN A 9 -15.00 10.55 -5.72
CA ASN A 9 -15.54 11.72 -5.01
C ASN A 9 -14.43 12.44 -4.23
N MET A 10 -14.74 13.62 -3.68
CA MET A 10 -13.80 14.36 -2.82
C MET A 10 -13.68 13.68 -1.46
N GLY A 11 -12.48 13.23 -1.10
CA GLY A 11 -12.20 12.60 0.19
C GLY A 11 -12.72 11.17 0.35
N TRP A 12 -13.08 10.51 -0.75
CA TRP A 12 -13.53 9.11 -0.73
C TRP A 12 -12.91 8.33 -1.87
N VAL A 13 -12.70 7.04 -1.62
CA VAL A 13 -12.23 6.10 -2.62
C VAL A 13 -13.17 4.91 -2.71
N ASP A 14 -13.42 4.44 -3.93
CA ASP A 14 -14.08 3.16 -4.17
C ASP A 14 -12.99 2.07 -4.23
N VAL A 15 -13.03 1.15 -3.26
CA VAL A 15 -12.12 0.01 -3.22
C VAL A 15 -12.85 -1.26 -3.60
N TYR A 16 -12.19 -2.04 -4.45
CA TYR A 16 -12.57 -3.39 -4.80
C TYR A 16 -11.44 -4.34 -4.41
N LEU A 17 -11.77 -5.43 -3.72
CA LEU A 17 -10.83 -6.48 -3.40
C LEU A 17 -11.47 -7.84 -3.70
N GLN A 18 -10.71 -8.69 -4.40
CA GLN A 18 -11.07 -10.09 -4.61
C GLN A 18 -9.87 -11.00 -4.32
N ILE A 19 -10.05 -11.95 -3.41
CA ILE A 19 -9.06 -12.98 -3.08
C ILE A 19 -9.78 -14.32 -3.05
N GLY A 20 -9.30 -15.28 -3.85
CA GLY A 20 -10.02 -16.55 -4.03
C GLY A 20 -11.44 -16.32 -4.54
N ASN A 21 -12.41 -16.83 -3.78
CA ASN A 21 -13.85 -16.67 -4.05
C ASN A 21 -14.50 -15.53 -3.25
N THR A 22 -13.74 -14.86 -2.38
CA THR A 22 -14.23 -13.78 -1.54
C THR A 22 -14.05 -12.46 -2.26
N GLU A 23 -15.14 -11.69 -2.38
CA GLU A 23 -15.20 -10.38 -3.02
C GLU A 23 -15.72 -9.34 -2.03
N MET A 24 -15.12 -8.16 -2.03
CA MET A 24 -15.48 -7.06 -1.16
C MET A 24 -15.48 -5.72 -1.90
N TYR A 25 -16.44 -4.89 -1.53
CA TYR A 25 -16.52 -3.48 -1.90
C TYR A 25 -16.66 -2.66 -0.63
N PHE A 26 -15.85 -1.63 -0.49
CA PHE A 26 -15.95 -0.69 0.63
C PHE A 26 -15.34 0.66 0.25
N TYR A 27 -15.68 1.68 1.03
CA TYR A 27 -15.54 3.08 0.63
C TYR A 27 -14.82 3.88 1.71
N PRO A 28 -13.51 3.72 1.88
CA PRO A 28 -12.82 4.45 2.91
C PRO A 28 -12.75 5.93 2.58
N SER A 29 -12.77 6.73 3.63
CA SER A 29 -12.76 8.18 3.57
C SER A 29 -11.42 8.75 4.02
N TYR A 30 -11.27 10.05 3.81
CA TYR A 30 -10.11 10.85 4.20
C TYR A 30 -9.82 10.88 5.71
N LEU A 31 -10.66 10.27 6.56
CA LEU A 31 -10.43 10.14 8.00
C LEU A 31 -9.28 9.17 8.34
N SER A 32 -8.92 8.31 7.40
CA SER A 32 -7.73 7.44 7.44
C SER A 32 -6.83 7.72 6.24
N GLU A 33 -5.71 7.01 6.09
CA GLU A 33 -4.83 7.17 4.92
C GLU A 33 -4.64 5.84 4.17
N PRO A 34 -5.70 5.31 3.53
CA PRO A 34 -5.77 3.91 3.14
C PRO A 34 -4.62 3.46 2.25
N LEU A 35 -4.32 4.26 1.22
CA LEU A 35 -3.26 3.93 0.27
C LEU A 35 -1.88 3.99 0.93
N VAL A 36 -1.63 4.95 1.82
CA VAL A 36 -0.36 5.10 2.55
C VAL A 36 -0.19 3.92 3.51
N ASP A 37 -1.22 3.61 4.29
CA ASP A 37 -1.21 2.53 5.27
C ASP A 37 -0.93 1.18 4.60
N LEU A 38 -1.56 0.92 3.47
CA LEU A 38 -1.35 -0.33 2.72
C LEU A 38 0.07 -0.43 2.16
N VAL A 39 0.56 0.57 1.43
CA VAL A 39 1.87 0.45 0.78
C VAL A 39 3.02 0.42 1.77
N ARG A 40 2.94 1.20 2.86
CA ARG A 40 3.95 1.14 3.92
C ARG A 40 3.92 -0.19 4.67
N SER A 41 2.72 -0.72 4.91
CA SER A 41 2.57 -2.04 5.50
C SER A 41 3.17 -3.13 4.61
N ILE A 42 3.01 -3.03 3.28
CA ILE A 42 3.65 -3.94 2.32
C ILE A 42 5.18 -3.82 2.39
N GLU A 43 5.73 -2.61 2.45
CA GLU A 43 7.17 -2.39 2.57
C GLU A 43 7.74 -3.06 3.82
N LEU A 44 7.05 -2.97 4.96
CA LEU A 44 7.46 -3.62 6.20
C LEU A 44 7.45 -5.16 6.12
N LEU A 45 6.69 -5.75 5.20
CA LEU A 45 6.71 -7.20 4.96
C LEU A 45 7.89 -7.66 4.07
N LEU A 46 8.59 -6.71 3.44
CA LEU A 46 9.63 -6.93 2.44
C LEU A 46 11.02 -6.51 2.95
N PRO A 47 11.94 -7.46 3.22
CA PRO A 47 13.33 -7.16 3.55
C PRO A 47 14.04 -6.28 2.52
N GLU A 48 13.65 -6.39 1.24
CA GLU A 48 14.21 -5.58 0.16
C GLU A 48 13.77 -4.11 0.21
N CYS A 49 12.74 -3.78 0.98
CA CYS A 49 12.12 -2.46 1.05
C CYS A 49 12.22 -1.83 2.45
N SER A 50 12.77 -2.54 3.43
CA SER A 50 12.85 -2.07 4.81
C SER A 50 14.21 -2.39 5.40
N SER A 51 14.64 -1.59 6.37
CA SER A 51 15.80 -1.92 7.20
C SER A 51 15.56 -3.25 7.93
N GLU A 52 16.61 -4.05 8.15
CA GLU A 52 16.49 -5.40 8.73
C GLU A 52 15.72 -5.43 10.07
N ASP A 53 15.87 -4.39 10.89
CA ASP A 53 15.21 -4.21 12.19
C ASP A 53 13.76 -3.70 12.09
N GLU A 54 13.36 -3.19 10.92
CA GLU A 54 12.00 -2.71 10.65
C GLU A 54 11.11 -3.78 10.02
N VAL A 55 11.68 -4.81 9.40
CA VAL A 55 10.91 -5.91 8.81
C VAL A 55 9.96 -6.53 9.85
N ARG A 56 8.72 -6.78 9.42
CA ARG A 56 7.66 -7.40 10.21
C ARG A 56 7.11 -8.62 9.49
N ASN A 57 6.70 -9.62 10.26
CA ASN A 57 5.91 -10.74 9.74
C ASN A 57 4.41 -10.43 9.77
N VAL A 58 3.98 -9.45 10.55
CA VAL A 58 2.57 -9.06 10.69
C VAL A 58 2.49 -7.54 10.72
N VAL A 59 1.58 -7.00 9.92
CA VAL A 59 1.25 -5.57 9.88
C VAL A 59 -0.25 -5.39 10.06
N GLN A 60 -0.63 -4.29 10.71
CA GLN A 60 -2.02 -4.00 11.04
C GLN A 60 -2.30 -2.51 10.91
N PHE A 61 -3.45 -2.17 10.33
CA PHE A 61 -3.91 -0.80 10.15
C PHE A 61 -5.45 -0.76 10.03
N ASP A 62 -6.03 0.44 10.02
CA ASP A 62 -7.46 0.67 9.96
C ASP A 62 -7.82 1.59 8.82
N TRP A 63 -8.89 1.24 8.11
CA TRP A 63 -9.50 2.11 7.12
C TRP A 63 -10.88 2.54 7.61
N ASP A 64 -11.03 3.85 7.81
CA ASP A 64 -12.29 4.49 8.17
C ASP A 64 -13.17 4.61 6.93
N SER A 65 -14.37 4.05 6.98
CA SER A 65 -15.40 4.07 5.94
C SER A 65 -16.73 4.63 6.46
N GLU A 66 -16.68 5.43 7.54
CA GLU A 66 -17.73 6.27 8.09
C GLU A 66 -19.17 5.70 8.09
N PRO A 67 -19.69 5.21 9.23
CA PRO A 67 -19.02 5.07 10.53
C PRO A 67 -18.15 3.81 10.62
N ALA A 68 -18.17 2.95 9.60
CA ALA A 68 -17.54 1.65 9.67
C ALA A 68 -16.01 1.74 9.72
N ILE A 69 -15.36 0.81 10.41
CA ILE A 69 -13.90 0.61 10.36
C ILE A 69 -13.60 -0.77 9.78
N HIS A 70 -12.77 -0.82 8.76
CA HIS A 70 -12.16 -2.04 8.25
C HIS A 70 -10.78 -2.18 8.88
N ASN A 71 -10.64 -3.09 9.84
CA ASN A 71 -9.35 -3.41 10.43
C ASN A 71 -8.65 -4.48 9.60
N TRP A 72 -7.49 -4.13 9.06
CA TRP A 72 -6.66 -5.00 8.24
C TRP A 72 -5.55 -5.62 9.08
N VAL A 73 -5.32 -6.91 8.87
CA VAL A 73 -4.11 -7.61 9.32
C VAL A 73 -3.55 -8.37 8.13
N ILE A 74 -2.29 -8.13 7.80
CA ILE A 74 -1.57 -8.87 6.76
C ILE A 74 -0.42 -9.60 7.43
N GLU A 75 -0.43 -10.92 7.33
CA GLU A 75 0.57 -11.82 7.90
C GLU A 75 1.35 -12.49 6.78
N ARG A 76 2.67 -12.39 6.82
CA ARG A 76 3.57 -13.16 5.97
C ARG A 76 3.66 -14.59 6.51
N ILE A 77 3.07 -15.53 5.77
CA ILE A 77 3.03 -16.95 6.14
C ILE A 77 4.18 -17.74 5.52
N SER A 78 4.78 -17.25 4.44
CA SER A 78 5.99 -17.77 3.82
C SER A 78 6.72 -16.65 3.05
N GLU A 79 7.84 -16.97 2.40
CA GLU A 79 8.54 -15.99 1.56
C GLU A 79 7.66 -15.44 0.42
N GLU A 80 6.78 -16.29 -0.13
CA GLU A 80 5.97 -15.98 -1.33
C GLU A 80 4.51 -15.65 -1.01
N LYS A 81 4.01 -16.00 0.18
CA LYS A 81 2.58 -15.90 0.51
C LYS A 81 2.30 -15.02 1.71
N VAL A 82 1.15 -14.37 1.65
CA VAL A 82 0.54 -13.64 2.76
C VAL A 82 -0.88 -14.12 3.02
N ARG A 83 -1.31 -13.98 4.27
CA ARG A 83 -2.70 -14.09 4.69
C ARG A 83 -3.22 -12.69 4.99
N ILE A 84 -4.35 -12.34 4.39
CA ILE A 84 -5.06 -11.10 4.68
C ILE A 84 -6.28 -11.45 5.51
N LYS A 85 -6.45 -10.72 6.61
CA LYS A 85 -7.64 -10.75 7.45
C LYS A 85 -8.23 -9.35 7.52
N ILE A 86 -9.54 -9.23 7.29
CA ILE A 86 -10.27 -7.98 7.47
C ILE A 86 -11.43 -8.20 8.42
N VAL A 87 -11.48 -7.40 9.49
CA VAL A 87 -12.57 -7.37 10.46
C VAL A 87 -13.31 -6.04 10.32
N LEU A 88 -14.62 -6.11 10.08
CA LEU A 88 -15.50 -4.98 9.94
C LEU A 88 -16.15 -4.63 11.28
N TYR A 89 -15.96 -3.39 11.73
CA TYR A 89 -16.71 -2.79 12.83
C TYR A 89 -17.74 -1.82 12.23
N LYS A 90 -18.98 -2.27 12.01
CA LYS A 90 -20.02 -1.52 11.28
C LYS A 90 -20.30 -0.12 11.83
N ASP A 91 -20.27 0.03 13.16
CA ASP A 91 -20.51 1.30 13.84
C ASP A 91 -19.22 2.04 14.25
N GLY A 92 -18.05 1.54 13.83
CA GLY A 92 -16.74 2.10 14.20
C GLY A 92 -16.33 1.85 15.66
N ILE A 93 -17.13 1.11 16.42
CA ILE A 93 -16.89 0.83 17.84
C ILE A 93 -16.12 -0.47 18.00
N LYS A 94 -14.79 -0.37 18.20
CA LYS A 94 -13.89 -1.53 18.36
C LYS A 94 -14.01 -2.30 19.66
N THR A 95 -14.74 -1.77 20.64
CA THR A 95 -15.03 -2.48 21.89
C THR A 95 -16.15 -3.51 21.74
N ILE A 96 -16.89 -3.46 20.63
CA ILE A 96 -17.89 -4.46 20.25
C ILE A 96 -17.22 -5.48 19.31
N PRO A 97 -17.55 -6.78 19.38
CA PRO A 97 -17.02 -7.76 18.44
C PRO A 97 -17.28 -7.37 16.99
N GLY A 98 -16.21 -7.29 16.19
CA GLY A 98 -16.31 -7.05 14.76
C GLY A 98 -16.71 -8.32 13.98
N GLU A 99 -17.13 -8.12 12.73
CA GLU A 99 -17.49 -9.18 11.79
C GLU A 99 -16.26 -9.55 10.95
N LEU A 100 -15.89 -10.84 10.91
CA LEU A 100 -14.86 -11.31 10.00
C LEU A 100 -15.41 -11.31 8.57
N VAL A 101 -14.96 -10.39 7.73
CA VAL A 101 -15.44 -10.24 6.35
C VAL A 101 -14.49 -10.83 5.32
N LEU A 102 -13.21 -11.01 5.68
CA LEU A 102 -12.24 -11.69 4.82
C LEU A 102 -11.16 -12.37 5.65
N LEU A 103 -10.80 -13.59 5.26
CA LEU A 103 -9.66 -14.35 5.75
C LEU A 103 -9.16 -15.26 4.61
N GLU A 104 -8.22 -14.76 3.82
CA GLU A 104 -7.78 -15.42 2.60
C GLU A 104 -6.26 -15.35 2.44
N GLU A 105 -5.69 -16.27 1.69
CA GLU A 105 -4.26 -16.29 1.36
C GLU A 105 -4.04 -15.93 -0.12
N CYS A 106 -2.95 -15.22 -0.40
CA CYS A 106 -2.55 -14.90 -1.76
C CYS A 106 -1.03 -14.81 -1.90
N GLU A 107 -0.57 -14.83 -3.14
CA GLU A 107 0.84 -14.60 -3.47
C GLU A 107 1.18 -13.13 -3.19
N LEU A 108 2.21 -12.90 -2.35
CA LEU A 108 2.71 -11.58 -1.98
C LEU A 108 3.07 -10.76 -3.22
N LYS A 109 3.77 -11.38 -4.19
CA LYS A 109 4.14 -10.71 -5.43
C LYS A 109 2.92 -10.32 -6.27
N GLN A 110 1.86 -11.13 -6.27
CA GLN A 110 0.60 -10.79 -6.95
C GLN A 110 -0.11 -9.63 -6.23
N MET A 111 -0.08 -9.59 -4.90
CA MET A 111 -0.62 -8.47 -4.12
C MET A 111 0.08 -7.16 -4.44
N ILE A 112 1.41 -7.17 -4.42
CA ILE A 112 2.22 -5.99 -4.76
C ILE A 112 1.90 -5.54 -6.19
N TYR A 113 1.82 -6.48 -7.14
CA TYR A 113 1.46 -6.18 -8.53
C TYR A 113 0.11 -5.47 -8.65
N GLU A 114 -0.95 -6.01 -8.05
CA GLU A 114 -2.29 -5.43 -8.13
C GLU A 114 -2.37 -4.04 -7.46
N VAL A 115 -1.69 -3.86 -6.32
CA VAL A 115 -1.61 -2.56 -5.64
C VAL A 115 -0.86 -1.53 -6.49
N VAL A 116 0.34 -1.86 -6.98
CA VAL A 116 1.13 -0.95 -7.82
C VAL A 116 0.42 -0.64 -9.13
N ASN A 117 -0.22 -1.64 -9.76
CA ASN A 117 -1.01 -1.42 -10.97
C ASN A 117 -2.19 -0.48 -10.71
N SER A 118 -2.90 -0.63 -9.58
CA SER A 118 -3.95 0.30 -9.20
C SER A 118 -3.42 1.71 -8.96
N MET A 119 -2.22 1.85 -8.39
CA MET A 119 -1.53 3.15 -8.23
C MET A 119 -1.15 3.77 -9.58
N GLU A 120 -0.70 2.98 -10.56
CA GLU A 120 -0.43 3.47 -11.92
C GLU A 120 -1.70 4.01 -12.58
N VAL A 121 -2.82 3.30 -12.46
CA VAL A 121 -4.12 3.75 -12.97
C VAL A 121 -4.53 5.07 -12.31
N LEU A 122 -4.34 5.18 -10.99
CA LEU A 122 -4.64 6.39 -10.24
C LEU A 122 -3.80 7.59 -10.73
N LEU A 123 -2.50 7.39 -10.93
CA LEU A 123 -1.61 8.41 -11.49
C LEU A 123 -1.97 8.79 -12.92
N LYS A 124 -2.36 7.83 -13.76
CA LYS A 124 -2.80 8.09 -15.14
C LYS A 124 -4.07 8.95 -15.18
N ASN A 125 -4.99 8.71 -14.24
CA ASN A 125 -6.28 9.40 -14.21
C ASN A 125 -6.21 10.80 -13.56
N HIS A 126 -5.42 10.97 -12.51
CA HIS A 126 -5.43 12.20 -11.70
C HIS A 126 -4.09 12.96 -11.71
N GLY A 127 -2.98 12.30 -12.03
CA GLY A 127 -1.65 12.80 -11.69
C GLY A 127 -1.46 13.00 -10.18
N ILE A 128 -0.28 13.45 -9.78
CA ILE A 128 0.06 13.66 -8.35
C ILE A 128 -0.75 14.83 -7.76
N ILE A 129 -0.81 15.95 -8.50
CA ILE A 129 -1.49 17.16 -8.04
C ILE A 129 -3.01 16.92 -7.97
N GLY A 130 -3.59 16.29 -8.99
CA GLY A 130 -5.02 15.99 -9.00
C GLY A 130 -5.41 14.98 -7.93
N TYR A 131 -4.57 13.96 -7.66
CA TYR A 131 -4.76 13.04 -6.54
C TYR A 131 -4.92 13.81 -5.24
N ARG A 132 -3.95 14.68 -4.90
CA ARG A 132 -3.99 15.45 -3.64
C ARG A 132 -5.25 16.32 -3.53
N LYS A 133 -5.63 16.97 -4.63
CA LYS A 133 -6.82 17.86 -4.65
C LYS A 133 -8.12 17.08 -4.46
N GLN A 134 -8.20 15.86 -4.98
CA GLN A 134 -9.40 15.04 -4.87
C GLN A 134 -9.45 14.21 -3.58
N TRP A 135 -8.32 13.70 -3.10
CA TRP A 135 -8.25 12.98 -1.83
C TRP A 135 -8.46 13.88 -0.62
N CYS A 136 -8.14 15.17 -0.73
CA CYS A 136 -8.32 16.17 0.32
C CYS A 136 -7.54 15.92 1.64
N ALA A 137 -6.65 14.93 1.68
CA ALA A 137 -5.75 14.65 2.81
C ALA A 137 -4.27 14.55 2.35
N GLN A 138 -3.55 13.47 2.68
CA GLN A 138 -2.12 13.37 2.35
C GLN A 138 -1.80 13.32 0.85
N ASP A 139 -0.53 13.58 0.54
CA ASP A 139 0.03 13.45 -0.80
C ASP A 139 0.07 11.97 -1.24
N PHE A 140 0.10 11.76 -2.56
CA PHE A 140 0.27 10.41 -3.13
C PHE A 140 1.57 9.78 -2.59
N PRO A 141 1.55 8.52 -2.09
CA PRO A 141 2.73 7.87 -1.51
C PRO A 141 3.73 7.42 -2.59
N ILE A 142 4.39 8.41 -3.22
CA ILE A 142 5.23 8.23 -4.39
C ILE A 142 6.49 7.42 -4.10
N SER A 143 7.09 7.59 -2.92
CA SER A 143 8.27 6.83 -2.52
C SER A 143 7.97 5.34 -2.47
N SER A 144 6.89 4.95 -1.78
CA SER A 144 6.50 3.56 -1.65
C SER A 144 6.03 2.96 -2.98
N TYR A 145 5.32 3.74 -3.80
CA TYR A 145 5.01 3.35 -5.18
C TYR A 145 6.26 3.01 -5.99
N LEU A 146 7.27 3.88 -5.98
CA LEU A 146 8.51 3.68 -6.72
C LEU A 146 9.29 2.48 -6.21
N GLN A 147 9.36 2.34 -4.89
CA GLN A 147 10.07 1.26 -4.24
C GLN A 147 9.46 -0.12 -4.58
N LEU A 148 8.14 -0.27 -4.40
CA LEU A 148 7.42 -1.49 -4.72
C LEU A 148 7.44 -1.79 -6.22
N LYS A 149 7.32 -0.78 -7.07
CA LYS A 149 7.43 -0.94 -8.53
C LYS A 149 8.82 -1.40 -8.94
N TYR A 150 9.87 -0.86 -8.34
CA TYR A 150 11.24 -1.30 -8.60
C TYR A 150 11.44 -2.75 -8.17
N TYR A 151 10.94 -3.11 -6.98
CA TYR A 151 10.95 -4.48 -6.48
C TYR A 151 10.28 -5.44 -7.46
N LEU A 152 9.09 -5.12 -7.98
CA LEU A 152 8.40 -5.97 -8.96
C LEU A 152 9.21 -6.22 -10.23
N LEU A 153 9.92 -5.20 -10.72
CA LEU A 153 10.67 -5.26 -11.97
C LEU A 153 12.05 -5.92 -11.84
N ASN A 154 12.65 -5.88 -10.64
CA ASN A 154 14.05 -6.29 -10.45
C ASN A 154 14.25 -7.38 -9.38
N ASN A 155 13.21 -7.69 -8.60
CA ASN A 155 13.27 -8.57 -7.41
C ASN A 155 14.33 -8.15 -6.38
N CYS A 156 14.55 -6.84 -6.22
CA CYS A 156 15.46 -6.28 -5.23
C CYS A 156 15.05 -4.87 -4.82
N GLY A 157 15.69 -4.35 -3.77
CA GLY A 157 15.42 -3.01 -3.23
C GLY A 157 15.84 -1.90 -4.18
N PHE A 158 15.18 -0.74 -4.06
CA PHE A 158 15.57 0.43 -4.85
C PHE A 158 17.01 0.84 -4.52
N PRO A 159 17.86 1.11 -5.52
CA PRO A 159 19.28 1.39 -5.28
C PRO A 159 19.46 2.72 -4.54
N ILE A 160 19.91 2.62 -3.30
CA ILE A 160 20.32 3.76 -2.45
C ILE A 160 21.84 3.92 -2.44
N LYS A 161 22.30 5.16 -2.25
CA LYS A 161 23.70 5.48 -2.02
C LYS A 161 23.85 6.07 -0.62
N ILE A 162 24.67 5.43 0.20
CA ILE A 162 25.05 5.95 1.52
C ILE A 162 26.35 6.73 1.34
N ASN A 163 26.34 8.01 1.68
CA ASN A 163 27.48 8.91 1.54
C ASN A 163 27.71 9.69 2.82
N ASN A 164 28.43 9.10 3.77
CA ASN A 164 28.64 9.69 5.08
C ASN A 164 29.81 10.68 5.01
N PRO A 165 29.57 12.00 5.02
CA PRO A 165 30.66 12.98 4.93
C PRO A 165 31.56 12.95 6.17
N ASN A 166 31.05 12.44 7.30
CA ASN A 166 31.79 12.15 8.52
C ASN A 166 31.01 11.14 9.38
N GLU A 167 31.57 10.75 10.53
CA GLU A 167 31.01 9.75 11.45
C GLU A 167 29.68 10.13 12.11
N TRP A 168 29.27 11.41 12.05
CA TRP A 168 28.06 11.92 12.70
C TRP A 168 26.89 12.14 11.73
N ILE A 169 27.15 12.02 10.42
CA ILE A 169 26.17 12.32 9.38
C ILE A 169 26.01 11.09 8.51
N GLU A 170 24.86 10.45 8.63
CA GLU A 170 24.39 9.48 7.66
C GLU A 170 23.60 10.21 6.57
N ARG A 171 23.99 10.01 5.31
CA ARG A 171 23.28 10.60 4.16
C ARG A 171 22.87 9.50 3.19
N ILE A 172 21.57 9.32 3.07
CA ILE A 172 20.95 8.38 2.13
C ILE A 172 20.49 9.18 0.91
N GLU A 173 20.96 8.79 -0.27
CA GLU A 173 20.68 9.45 -1.54
C GLU A 173 20.10 8.46 -2.56
N THR A 174 19.09 8.92 -3.30
CA THR A 174 18.60 8.27 -4.53
C THR A 174 18.79 9.21 -5.72
N SER A 175 18.56 8.71 -6.93
CA SER A 175 18.64 9.52 -8.15
C SER A 175 17.25 9.87 -8.67
N ILE A 176 16.88 11.14 -8.58
CA ILE A 176 15.61 11.64 -9.13
C ILE A 176 15.42 11.30 -10.62
N ASN A 177 16.49 11.30 -11.41
CA ASN A 177 16.41 10.89 -12.83
C ASN A 177 16.03 9.41 -12.95
N LYS A 178 16.57 8.53 -12.12
CA LYS A 178 16.19 7.10 -12.12
C LYS A 178 14.75 6.90 -11.68
N GLU A 179 14.29 7.67 -10.69
CA GLU A 179 12.91 7.65 -10.21
C GLU A 179 11.94 8.06 -11.32
N LEU A 180 12.22 9.18 -12.02
CA LEU A 180 11.41 9.65 -13.14
C LEU A 180 11.40 8.65 -14.31
N GLU A 181 12.53 8.02 -14.62
CA GLU A 181 12.57 6.96 -15.64
C GLU A 181 11.76 5.72 -15.20
N LEU A 182 11.80 5.36 -13.92
CA LEU A 182 10.98 4.27 -13.39
C LEU A 182 9.49 4.59 -13.48
N MET A 183 9.07 5.84 -13.22
CA MET A 183 7.68 6.26 -13.38
C MET A 183 7.16 6.07 -14.81
N LYS A 184 8.01 6.30 -15.81
CA LYS A 184 7.64 6.19 -17.24
C LYS A 184 7.50 4.75 -17.73
N LYS A 185 8.17 3.79 -17.09
CA LYS A 185 8.03 2.36 -17.44
C LYS A 185 6.64 1.88 -17.07
N SER A 186 6.00 1.07 -17.90
CA SER A 186 4.78 0.36 -17.49
C SER A 186 5.18 -0.98 -16.86
N LEU A 187 4.32 -1.54 -16.00
CA LEU A 187 4.42 -2.95 -15.59
C LEU A 187 4.08 -3.95 -16.73
N VAL A 188 3.66 -3.46 -17.90
CA VAL A 188 3.30 -4.23 -19.11
C VAL A 188 4.52 -4.42 -20.01
#